data_AF-A0A970J0D8-F1
#
_entry.id   AF-A0A970J0D8-F1
#
_cell.length_a   1.000
_cell.length_b   1.000
_cell.length_c   1.000
_cell.angle_alpha   90.00
_cell.angle_beta   90.00
_cell.angle_gamma   90.00
#
_symmetry.space_group_name_H-M   'P 1'
#
loop_
_entity.id
_entity.type
_entity.pdbx_description
1 polymer ?
#
loop_
_entity_poly.entity_id
_entity_poly.type
_entity_poly.pdbx_seq_one_letter_code
_entity_poly.pdbx_strand_id
1 'polypeptide(L)'
;MAETIVPIIMANENKLPNILIIINNFAAFTETYPDKEDAIAFLSREGTKYGIYFVLTAVGTNAVRFRLLQNFKQLIAMQMNDESEYSTIVGKTDGLLPSKFKGRGLVKLDAIYEFQTAHITKEPVPFKFIQNYCIEYQAKWNGTSARKIPILPEKVDIDFLGDYVNNNKALSLPIGVEKNTLQVHYYPFGSSYINLVLSASNEYLAFLYALSKLMVEKCALDVSIFDLPQCYIHENNNRFEYYTQAKECEEAMVKLFDFLVYRNNTYKEALERGEEAPVFQRKVIVINSLTALKNALSREANDRLDLILEKGEAKYNVTFILAEPVKNLTSISFEKWYKKHITENDGIWIGNGITEQYQLKALKNTKEMYEEITQEFGFAMEKGKPIKIKVLNIKLEEA
;
A
#
# COMPACT_ATOMS: atom_id res chain seq x y z
N MET A 1 -12.79 -20.86 -10.39
CA MET A 1 -11.40 -20.46 -10.05
C MET A 1 -10.38 -21.59 -10.13
N ALA A 2 -10.74 -22.87 -9.96
CA ALA A 2 -9.78 -23.99 -10.01
C ALA A 2 -9.35 -24.40 -11.44
N GLU A 3 -10.20 -24.19 -12.47
CA GLU A 3 -9.90 -24.61 -13.85
C GLU A 3 -8.91 -23.68 -14.58
N THR A 4 -8.63 -22.50 -14.05
CA THR A 4 -7.81 -21.47 -14.72
C THR A 4 -6.32 -21.54 -14.33
N ILE A 5 -5.95 -22.33 -13.32
CA ILE A 5 -4.58 -22.35 -12.78
C ILE A 5 -3.70 -23.41 -13.45
N VAL A 6 -4.28 -24.56 -13.84
CA VAL A 6 -3.53 -25.67 -14.45
C VAL A 6 -2.89 -25.27 -15.81
N PRO A 7 -3.55 -24.49 -16.69
CA PRO A 7 -2.91 -24.05 -17.94
C PRO A 7 -1.77 -23.04 -17.74
N ILE A 8 -1.76 -22.28 -16.63
CA ILE A 8 -0.75 -21.24 -16.36
C ILE A 8 0.62 -21.84 -16.04
N ILE A 9 0.65 -23.06 -15.46
CA ILE A 9 1.89 -23.74 -15.06
C ILE A 9 2.61 -24.34 -16.28
N MET A 10 1.88 -24.71 -17.35
CA MET A 10 2.49 -25.29 -18.55
C MET A 10 2.90 -24.24 -19.61
N ALA A 11 2.48 -22.98 -19.46
CA ALA A 11 2.75 -21.91 -20.41
C ALA A 11 3.86 -20.93 -20.01
N ASN A 12 4.35 -20.96 -18.75
CA ASN A 12 5.38 -20.03 -18.27
C ASN A 12 6.72 -20.75 -18.04
N GLU A 13 7.78 -20.26 -18.69
CA GLU A 13 9.18 -20.70 -18.50
C GLU A 13 9.72 -20.46 -17.05
N ASN A 14 8.94 -19.81 -16.20
CA ASN A 14 9.27 -19.54 -14.80
C ASN A 14 8.59 -20.54 -13.85
N LYS A 15 9.38 -21.45 -13.28
CA LYS A 15 8.94 -22.38 -12.22
C LYS A 15 8.45 -21.59 -11.00
N LEU A 16 7.23 -21.87 -10.54
CA LEU A 16 6.69 -21.30 -9.30
C LEU A 16 7.51 -21.81 -8.09
N PRO A 17 7.86 -20.94 -7.13
CA PRO A 17 8.59 -21.36 -5.93
C PRO A 17 7.69 -22.16 -4.99
N ASN A 18 8.28 -23.16 -4.31
CA ASN A 18 7.61 -23.84 -3.21
C ASN A 18 7.51 -22.93 -1.99
N ILE A 19 6.39 -23.01 -1.27
CA ILE A 19 6.13 -22.26 -0.06
C ILE A 19 6.16 -23.23 1.13
N LEU A 20 7.00 -22.96 2.12
CA LEU A 20 7.08 -23.72 3.37
C LEU A 20 6.51 -22.88 4.51
N ILE A 21 5.44 -23.36 5.14
CA ILE A 21 4.81 -22.73 6.30
C ILE A 21 5.23 -23.51 7.55
N ILE A 22 5.96 -22.84 8.44
CA ILE A 22 6.43 -23.43 9.70
C ILE A 22 5.63 -22.82 10.85
N ILE A 23 4.93 -23.66 11.61
CA ILE A 23 4.22 -23.24 12.83
C ILE A 23 4.88 -23.94 14.01
N ASN A 24 5.59 -23.16 14.83
CA ASN A 24 6.17 -23.63 16.06
C ASN A 24 5.12 -23.57 17.18
N ASN A 25 4.92 -24.66 17.90
CA ASN A 25 3.92 -24.82 18.96
C ASN A 25 2.47 -24.62 18.46
N PHE A 26 1.98 -25.60 17.71
CA PHE A 26 0.65 -25.58 17.10
C PHE A 26 -0.49 -25.41 18.12
N ALA A 27 -0.34 -25.96 19.33
CA ALA A 27 -1.33 -25.81 20.41
C ALA A 27 -1.59 -24.33 20.74
N ALA A 28 -0.51 -23.57 20.99
CA ALA A 28 -0.59 -22.15 21.29
C ALA A 28 -1.13 -21.33 20.11
N PHE A 29 -0.80 -21.73 18.88
CA PHE A 29 -1.34 -21.11 17.66
C PHE A 29 -2.86 -21.25 17.59
N THR A 30 -3.39 -22.47 17.80
CA THR A 30 -4.85 -22.71 17.74
C THR A 30 -5.62 -22.07 18.89
N GLU A 31 -4.99 -21.91 20.06
CA GLU A 31 -5.58 -21.18 21.19
C GLU A 31 -5.69 -19.68 20.90
N THR A 32 -4.66 -19.09 20.28
CA THR A 32 -4.62 -17.66 19.94
C THR A 32 -5.47 -17.32 18.72
N TYR A 33 -5.53 -18.22 17.73
CA TYR A 33 -6.17 -18.00 16.43
C TYR A 33 -7.11 -19.17 16.04
N PRO A 34 -8.19 -19.40 16.80
CA PRO A 34 -9.07 -20.56 16.60
C PRO A 34 -9.76 -20.54 15.23
N ASP A 35 -10.04 -19.36 14.68
CA ASP A 35 -10.66 -19.17 13.36
C ASP A 35 -9.73 -19.55 12.18
N LYS A 36 -8.43 -19.72 12.43
CA LYS A 36 -7.45 -20.10 11.40
C LYS A 36 -7.22 -21.60 11.29
N GLU A 37 -7.67 -22.40 12.26
CA GLU A 37 -7.45 -23.86 12.26
C GLU A 37 -8.03 -24.52 10.99
N ASP A 38 -9.25 -24.13 10.59
CA ASP A 38 -9.90 -24.66 9.38
C ASP A 38 -9.13 -24.28 8.10
N ALA A 39 -8.55 -23.08 8.05
CA ALA A 39 -7.72 -22.65 6.92
C ALA A 39 -6.43 -23.48 6.83
N ILE A 40 -5.78 -23.77 7.98
CA ILE A 40 -4.60 -24.65 8.03
C ILE A 40 -4.96 -26.08 7.60
N ALA A 41 -6.10 -26.62 8.06
CA ALA A 41 -6.57 -27.94 7.65
C ALA A 41 -6.86 -28.03 6.15
N PHE A 42 -7.46 -27.01 5.58
CA PHE A 42 -7.69 -26.92 4.13
C PHE A 42 -6.37 -26.82 3.35
N LEU A 43 -5.49 -25.90 3.74
CA LEU A 43 -4.22 -25.66 3.04
C LEU A 43 -3.23 -26.81 3.17
N SER A 44 -3.15 -27.49 4.31
CA SER A 44 -2.28 -28.66 4.47
C SER A 44 -2.73 -29.84 3.61
N ARG A 45 -4.03 -29.99 3.37
CA ARG A 45 -4.58 -31.03 2.50
C ARG A 45 -4.41 -30.69 1.00
N GLU A 46 -4.87 -29.51 0.60
CA GLU A 46 -4.97 -29.11 -0.81
C GLU A 46 -3.73 -28.36 -1.32
N GLY A 47 -2.88 -27.84 -0.44
CA GLY A 47 -1.73 -27.01 -0.79
C GLY A 47 -0.58 -27.79 -1.43
N THR A 48 -0.44 -29.08 -1.12
CA THR A 48 0.66 -29.92 -1.62
C THR A 48 0.71 -29.97 -3.15
N LYS A 49 -0.46 -29.99 -3.83
CA LYS A 49 -0.55 -29.95 -5.31
C LYS A 49 -0.16 -28.59 -5.92
N TYR A 50 -0.06 -27.54 -5.10
CA TYR A 50 0.33 -26.19 -5.50
C TYR A 50 1.72 -25.80 -4.98
N GLY A 51 2.50 -26.76 -4.46
CA GLY A 51 3.84 -26.50 -3.91
C GLY A 51 3.83 -25.82 -2.53
N ILE A 52 2.72 -25.92 -1.78
CA ILE A 52 2.60 -25.39 -0.41
C ILE A 52 2.75 -26.53 0.58
N TYR A 53 3.73 -26.44 1.46
CA TYR A 53 4.10 -27.45 2.45
C TYR A 53 4.03 -26.90 3.86
N PHE A 54 3.76 -27.77 4.83
CA PHE A 54 3.62 -27.41 6.24
C PHE A 54 4.60 -28.18 7.12
N VAL A 55 5.17 -27.50 8.10
CA VAL A 55 5.91 -28.10 9.23
C VAL A 55 5.27 -27.58 10.51
N LEU A 56 4.72 -28.48 11.30
CA LEU A 56 4.12 -28.16 12.60
C LEU A 56 4.98 -28.79 13.70
N THR A 57 5.16 -28.08 14.80
CA THR A 57 5.67 -28.67 16.04
C THR A 57 4.59 -28.62 17.11
N ALA A 58 4.49 -29.68 17.91
CA ALA A 58 3.54 -29.79 19.01
C ALA A 58 4.18 -30.59 20.15
N VAL A 59 3.83 -30.26 21.39
CA VAL A 59 4.42 -30.89 22.59
C VAL A 59 3.74 -32.22 22.95
N GLY A 60 2.50 -32.45 22.52
CA GLY A 60 1.78 -33.70 22.75
C GLY A 60 0.87 -34.06 21.59
N THR A 61 0.51 -35.33 21.46
CA THR A 61 -0.29 -35.82 20.32
C THR A 61 -1.69 -35.21 20.27
N ASN A 62 -2.26 -34.84 21.42
CA ASN A 62 -3.60 -34.28 21.52
C ASN A 62 -3.70 -32.83 21.03
N ALA A 63 -2.56 -32.14 20.86
CA ALA A 63 -2.52 -30.77 20.39
C ALA A 63 -2.90 -30.63 18.90
N VAL A 64 -2.85 -31.72 18.13
CA VAL A 64 -3.18 -31.74 16.70
C VAL A 64 -4.37 -32.68 16.51
N ARG A 65 -5.50 -32.17 16.04
CA ARG A 65 -6.68 -32.99 15.77
C ARG A 65 -6.34 -34.08 14.74
N PHE A 66 -6.86 -35.29 14.95
CA PHE A 66 -6.58 -36.45 14.09
C PHE A 66 -6.80 -36.18 12.58
N ARG A 67 -7.88 -35.46 12.23
CA ARG A 67 -8.18 -35.08 10.83
C ARG A 67 -7.05 -34.25 10.19
N LEU A 68 -6.43 -33.35 10.97
CA LEU A 68 -5.31 -32.54 10.49
C LEU A 68 -4.04 -33.39 10.40
N LEU A 69 -3.78 -34.25 11.39
CA LEU A 69 -2.63 -35.15 11.43
C LEU A 69 -2.55 -36.03 10.16
N GLN A 70 -3.70 -36.48 9.63
CA GLN A 70 -3.76 -37.28 8.41
C GLN A 70 -3.18 -36.58 7.15
N ASN A 71 -3.09 -35.25 7.15
CA ASN A 71 -2.46 -34.51 6.05
C ASN A 71 -0.92 -34.59 6.07
N PHE A 72 -0.32 -34.98 7.21
CA PHE A 72 1.13 -35.02 7.40
C PHE A 72 1.67 -36.42 7.16
N LYS A 73 2.35 -36.59 6.02
CA LYS A 73 2.95 -37.88 5.62
C LYS A 73 4.17 -38.26 6.45
N GLN A 74 4.91 -37.27 6.94
CA GLN A 74 6.12 -37.47 7.74
C GLN A 74 5.86 -37.00 9.16
N LEU A 75 5.93 -37.94 10.10
CA LEU A 75 5.77 -37.70 11.52
C LEU A 75 7.08 -38.07 12.23
N ILE A 76 7.56 -37.14 13.04
CA ILE A 76 8.82 -37.26 13.78
C ILE A 76 8.47 -37.17 15.26
N ALA A 77 8.62 -38.27 15.99
CA ALA A 77 8.42 -38.31 17.44
C ALA A 77 9.77 -38.07 18.12
N MET A 78 9.97 -36.90 18.72
CA MET A 78 11.12 -36.66 19.60
C MET A 78 10.89 -37.36 20.96
N GLN A 79 11.78 -37.13 21.92
CA GLN A 79 11.59 -37.64 23.28
C GLN A 79 10.26 -37.16 23.88
N MET A 80 9.33 -38.10 24.08
CA MET A 80 8.02 -37.89 24.69
C MET A 80 8.09 -38.11 26.21
N ASN A 81 7.18 -37.47 26.95
CA ASN A 81 7.03 -37.68 28.39
C ASN A 81 6.38 -39.04 28.71
N ASP A 82 5.39 -39.43 27.91
CA ASP A 82 4.73 -40.74 27.99
C ASP A 82 5.15 -41.60 26.80
N GLU A 83 5.67 -42.80 27.09
CA GLU A 83 6.09 -43.78 26.09
C GLU A 83 4.91 -44.35 25.28
N SER A 84 3.68 -44.29 25.83
CA SER A 84 2.48 -44.73 25.12
C SER A 84 2.18 -43.89 23.86
N GLU A 85 2.60 -42.61 23.86
CA GLU A 85 2.34 -41.66 22.77
C GLU A 85 3.11 -41.99 21.49
N TYR A 86 4.25 -42.69 21.56
CA TYR A 86 5.02 -43.07 20.37
C TYR A 86 4.16 -43.89 19.39
N SER A 87 3.34 -44.79 19.91
CA SER A 87 2.50 -45.67 19.09
C SER A 87 1.45 -44.91 18.28
N THR A 88 0.99 -43.77 18.80
CA THR A 88 0.04 -42.87 18.16
C THR A 88 0.69 -42.06 17.03
N ILE A 89 1.98 -41.78 17.12
CA ILE A 89 2.72 -40.95 16.14
C ILE A 89 3.32 -41.80 15.02
N VAL A 90 4.11 -42.82 15.38
CA VAL A 90 4.87 -43.63 14.41
C VAL A 90 4.24 -45.00 14.15
N GLY A 91 3.13 -45.34 14.82
CA GLY A 91 2.51 -46.66 14.76
C GLY A 91 3.16 -47.65 15.72
N LYS A 92 2.82 -48.94 15.58
CA LYS A 92 3.29 -50.01 16.47
C LYS A 92 4.83 -50.06 16.52
N THR A 93 5.41 -49.75 17.68
CA THR A 93 6.86 -49.65 17.90
C THR A 93 7.55 -50.99 18.20
N ASP A 94 6.78 -52.05 18.50
CA ASP A 94 7.29 -53.36 18.93
C ASP A 94 8.31 -53.28 20.09
N GLY A 95 8.12 -52.31 20.99
CA GLY A 95 8.99 -52.08 22.15
C GLY A 95 10.21 -51.20 21.88
N LEU A 96 10.38 -50.70 20.64
CA LEU A 96 11.41 -49.72 20.32
C LEU A 96 11.09 -48.38 21.01
N LEU A 97 12.02 -47.92 21.84
CA LEU A 97 11.98 -46.64 22.53
C LEU A 97 13.27 -45.88 22.24
N PRO A 98 13.21 -44.56 21.98
CA PRO A 98 14.42 -43.79 21.75
C PRO A 98 15.22 -43.64 23.05
N SER A 99 16.54 -43.69 22.94
CA SER A 99 17.44 -43.47 24.06
C SER A 99 17.27 -42.04 24.60
N LYS A 100 17.43 -41.86 25.92
CA LYS A 100 17.18 -40.59 26.63
C LYS A 100 18.30 -39.56 26.42
N PHE A 101 18.50 -39.13 25.17
CA PHE A 101 19.45 -38.11 24.77
C PHE A 101 18.76 -37.00 23.97
N LYS A 102 19.20 -35.77 24.17
CA LYS A 102 18.67 -34.61 23.44
C LYS A 102 18.84 -34.81 21.93
N GLY A 103 17.76 -34.59 21.19
CA GLY A 103 17.74 -34.73 19.73
C GLY A 103 17.55 -36.17 19.25
N ARG A 104 17.35 -37.16 20.13
CA ARG A 104 16.89 -38.48 19.72
C ARG A 104 15.38 -38.54 19.56
N GLY A 105 14.94 -39.46 18.71
CA GLY A 105 13.54 -39.70 18.45
C GLY A 105 13.32 -40.92 17.58
N LEU A 106 12.05 -41.17 17.27
CA LEU A 106 11.60 -42.18 16.32
C LEU A 106 11.04 -41.52 15.06
N VAL A 107 11.32 -42.11 13.91
CA VAL A 107 10.74 -41.72 12.63
C VAL A 107 10.29 -42.97 11.88
N LYS A 108 9.12 -42.90 11.26
CA LYS A 108 8.64 -43.96 10.36
C LYS A 108 9.01 -43.60 8.92
N LEU A 109 9.83 -44.44 8.31
CA LEU A 109 10.11 -44.42 6.87
C LEU A 109 9.43 -45.66 6.27
N ASP A 110 10.19 -46.62 5.79
CA ASP A 110 9.76 -47.99 5.47
C ASP A 110 9.57 -48.84 6.73
N ALA A 111 10.43 -48.65 7.74
CA ALA A 111 10.28 -49.16 9.09
C ALA A 111 10.39 -48.02 10.13
N ILE A 112 10.23 -48.35 11.41
CA ILE A 112 10.46 -47.40 12.50
C ILE A 112 11.94 -47.42 12.86
N TYR A 113 12.58 -46.26 12.82
CA TYR A 113 13.99 -46.09 13.15
C TYR A 113 14.16 -45.11 14.31
N GLU A 114 15.11 -45.43 15.19
CA GLU A 114 15.69 -44.45 16.08
C GLU A 114 16.66 -43.56 15.29
N PHE A 115 16.55 -42.25 15.45
CA PHE A 115 17.43 -41.29 14.79
C PHE A 115 18.04 -40.32 15.81
N GLN A 116 19.09 -39.61 15.36
CA GLN A 116 19.70 -38.50 16.08
C GLN A 116 19.65 -37.26 15.18
N THR A 117 19.04 -36.18 15.66
CA THR A 117 19.02 -34.90 14.96
C THR A 117 20.43 -34.36 14.81
N ALA A 118 20.80 -33.98 13.59
CA ALA A 118 22.06 -33.32 13.30
C ALA A 118 22.07 -31.90 13.91
N HIS A 119 23.21 -31.50 14.48
CA HIS A 119 23.45 -30.11 14.80
C HIS A 119 23.83 -29.32 13.54
N ILE A 120 23.38 -28.08 13.45
CA ILE A 120 23.72 -27.17 12.35
C ILE A 120 25.18 -26.69 12.38
N THR A 121 25.88 -26.89 13.50
CA THR A 121 27.32 -26.64 13.67
C THR A 121 27.91 -27.60 14.72
N LYS A 122 29.24 -27.73 14.75
CA LYS A 122 29.97 -28.60 15.69
C LYS A 122 30.00 -28.05 17.12
N GLU A 123 29.92 -26.74 17.28
CA GLU A 123 29.91 -26.06 18.58
C GLU A 123 28.47 -25.80 19.06
N PRO A 124 28.22 -25.58 20.37
CA PRO A 124 26.92 -25.15 20.85
C PRO A 124 26.47 -23.92 20.08
N VAL A 125 25.38 -24.02 19.32
CA VAL A 125 24.97 -23.02 18.31
C VAL A 125 24.92 -21.63 18.93
N PRO A 126 25.90 -20.73 18.63
CA PRO A 126 25.74 -19.35 19.03
C PRO A 126 24.77 -18.70 18.04
N PHE A 127 23.88 -17.83 18.54
CA PHE A 127 23.02 -17.00 17.70
C PHE A 127 23.81 -16.30 16.56
N LYS A 128 25.06 -15.93 16.87
CA LYS A 128 26.04 -15.35 15.94
C LYS A 128 26.37 -16.25 14.74
N PHE A 129 26.43 -17.57 14.92
CA PHE A 129 26.68 -18.50 13.80
C PHE A 129 25.55 -18.43 12.77
N ILE A 130 24.29 -18.47 13.24
CA ILE A 130 23.12 -18.38 12.35
C ILE A 130 23.11 -17.03 11.62
N GLN A 131 23.36 -15.93 12.33
CA GLN A 131 23.42 -14.59 11.72
C GLN A 131 24.49 -14.50 10.63
N ASN A 132 25.72 -14.93 10.93
CA ASN A 132 26.81 -14.91 9.96
C ASN A 132 26.50 -15.78 8.74
N TYR A 133 25.97 -16.99 8.96
CA TYR A 133 25.56 -17.86 7.85
C TYR A 133 24.50 -17.20 6.96
N CYS A 134 23.50 -16.56 7.54
CA CYS A 134 22.47 -15.84 6.78
C CYS A 134 23.04 -14.67 5.97
N ILE A 135 23.94 -13.87 6.55
CA ILE A 135 24.59 -12.74 5.87
C ILE A 135 25.44 -13.26 4.70
N GLU A 136 26.27 -14.28 4.94
CA GLU A 136 27.10 -14.88 3.90
C GLU A 136 26.26 -15.52 2.78
N TYR A 137 25.16 -16.18 3.13
CA TYR A 137 24.27 -16.80 2.15
C TYR A 137 23.54 -15.74 1.32
N GLN A 138 23.06 -14.66 1.96
CA GLN A 138 22.44 -13.53 1.27
C GLN A 138 23.42 -12.86 0.30
N ALA A 139 24.68 -12.66 0.71
CA ALA A 139 25.70 -12.05 -0.13
C ALA A 139 26.02 -12.88 -1.40
N LYS A 140 25.82 -14.21 -1.34
CA LYS A 140 26.02 -15.14 -2.47
C LYS A 140 24.77 -15.29 -3.35
N TRP A 141 23.61 -14.80 -2.90
CA TRP A 141 22.34 -14.97 -3.60
C TRP A 141 22.12 -13.87 -4.64
N ASN A 142 21.99 -14.27 -5.92
CA ASN A 142 21.76 -13.37 -7.05
C ASN A 142 20.34 -13.48 -7.65
N GLY A 143 19.48 -14.32 -7.07
CA GLY A 143 18.10 -14.53 -7.52
C GLY A 143 17.08 -13.61 -6.85
N THR A 144 15.79 -13.82 -7.14
CA THR A 144 14.70 -13.10 -6.47
C THR A 144 14.47 -13.64 -5.06
N SER A 145 14.52 -12.78 -4.06
CA SER A 145 14.21 -13.13 -2.67
C SER A 145 12.72 -13.36 -2.44
N ALA A 146 12.36 -14.11 -1.39
CA ALA A 146 10.99 -14.28 -0.96
C ALA A 146 10.36 -12.91 -0.62
N ARG A 147 9.14 -12.67 -1.10
CA ARG A 147 8.39 -11.45 -0.78
C ARG A 147 8.06 -11.46 0.72
N LYS A 148 8.27 -10.34 1.40
CA LYS A 148 7.82 -10.16 2.80
C LYS A 148 6.29 -10.30 2.83
N ILE A 149 5.75 -10.88 3.92
CA ILE A 149 4.31 -10.80 4.18
C ILE A 149 4.00 -9.31 4.34
N PRO A 150 3.16 -8.72 3.46
CA PRO A 150 2.85 -7.32 3.59
C PRO A 150 2.09 -7.14 4.91
N ILE A 151 2.58 -6.25 5.75
CA ILE A 151 1.90 -5.83 6.98
C ILE A 151 1.46 -4.39 6.75
N LEU A 152 0.28 -4.04 7.25
CA LEU A 152 -0.11 -2.63 7.23
C LEU A 152 0.86 -1.88 8.15
N PRO A 153 1.66 -0.94 7.63
CA PRO A 153 2.58 -0.19 8.47
C PRO A 153 1.82 0.54 9.57
N GLU A 154 2.43 0.68 10.74
CA GLU A 154 1.88 1.53 11.80
C GLU A 154 1.79 2.99 11.35
N LYS A 155 2.72 3.43 10.49
CA LYS A 155 2.70 4.73 9.83
C LYS A 155 3.13 4.57 8.38
N VAL A 156 2.48 5.32 7.49
CA VAL A 156 2.83 5.41 6.08
C VAL A 156 3.39 6.81 5.88
N ASP A 157 4.73 6.94 5.86
CA ASP A 157 5.42 8.22 5.73
C ASP A 157 6.15 8.35 4.38
N ILE A 158 6.82 9.47 4.19
CA ILE A 158 7.52 9.82 2.95
C ILE A 158 8.69 8.87 2.69
N ASP A 159 9.37 8.41 3.73
CA ASP A 159 10.49 7.48 3.58
C ASP A 159 10.00 6.08 3.19
N PHE A 160 8.91 5.61 3.80
CA PHE A 160 8.27 4.36 3.40
C PHE A 160 7.78 4.40 1.95
N LEU A 161 7.06 5.44 1.53
CA LEU A 161 6.55 5.53 0.15
C LEU A 161 7.61 5.91 -0.88
N GLY A 162 8.73 6.51 -0.45
CA GLY A 162 9.84 6.90 -1.32
C GLY A 162 10.39 5.73 -2.15
N ASP A 163 10.47 4.54 -1.57
CA ASP A 163 10.92 3.31 -2.25
C ASP A 163 9.96 2.84 -3.36
N TYR A 164 8.72 3.33 -3.35
CA TYR A 164 7.66 2.98 -4.29
C TYR A 164 7.38 4.10 -5.29
N VAL A 165 8.15 5.18 -5.27
CA VAL A 165 8.02 6.26 -6.25
C VAL A 165 8.53 5.78 -7.61
N ASN A 166 7.63 5.84 -8.58
CA ASN A 166 7.90 5.47 -9.96
C ASN A 166 7.91 6.75 -10.78
N ASN A 167 9.08 7.20 -11.25
CA ASN A 167 9.19 8.41 -12.08
C ASN A 167 8.68 8.14 -13.51
N ASN A 168 7.39 7.87 -13.65
CA ASN A 168 6.69 7.64 -14.90
C ASN A 168 6.15 8.96 -15.49
N LYS A 169 5.94 8.99 -16.81
CA LYS A 169 5.40 10.19 -17.49
C LYS A 169 3.94 10.50 -17.12
N ALA A 170 3.19 9.52 -16.61
CA ALA A 170 1.75 9.62 -16.35
C ALA A 170 1.38 10.28 -15.01
N LEU A 171 2.36 10.63 -14.17
CA LEU A 171 2.15 11.16 -12.81
C LEU A 171 1.17 10.29 -12.00
N SER A 172 1.56 9.04 -11.77
CA SER A 172 0.88 8.14 -10.86
C SER A 172 1.74 7.98 -9.61
N LEU A 173 1.22 8.45 -8.48
CA LEU A 173 1.99 8.59 -7.23
C LEU A 173 1.49 7.63 -6.16
N PRO A 174 2.39 7.04 -5.36
CA PRO A 174 1.97 6.26 -4.21
C PRO A 174 1.38 7.21 -3.14
N ILE A 175 0.16 6.94 -2.69
CA ILE A 175 -0.56 7.79 -1.72
C ILE A 175 -0.90 7.07 -0.41
N GLY A 176 -0.58 5.78 -0.30
CA GLY A 176 -0.97 4.99 0.86
C GLY A 176 -0.76 3.50 0.67
N VAL A 177 -1.24 2.73 1.64
CA VAL A 177 -1.30 1.27 1.59
C VAL A 177 -2.77 0.83 1.68
N GLU A 178 -3.21 0.00 0.74
CA GLU A 178 -4.57 -0.54 0.76
C GLU A 178 -4.81 -1.41 2.00
N LYS A 179 -5.92 -1.19 2.69
CA LYS A 179 -6.22 -1.90 3.93
C LYS A 179 -6.42 -3.41 3.73
N ASN A 180 -7.00 -3.80 2.60
CA ASN A 180 -7.39 -5.19 2.32
C ASN A 180 -6.28 -6.00 1.65
N THR A 181 -5.52 -5.40 0.74
CA THR A 181 -4.48 -6.10 -0.03
C THR A 181 -3.07 -5.91 0.56
N LEU A 182 -2.90 -4.89 1.40
CA LEU A 182 -1.63 -4.48 1.98
C LEU A 182 -0.58 -4.08 0.93
N GLN A 183 -1.03 -3.77 -0.29
CA GLN A 183 -0.20 -3.25 -1.37
C GLN A 183 -0.18 -1.73 -1.33
N VAL A 184 0.90 -1.13 -1.84
CA VAL A 184 0.98 0.32 -2.04
C VAL A 184 -0.04 0.73 -3.09
N HIS A 185 -0.87 1.70 -2.74
CA HIS A 185 -1.90 2.25 -3.60
C HIS A 185 -1.35 3.45 -4.37
N TYR A 186 -1.54 3.46 -5.68
CA TYR A 186 -1.09 4.53 -6.58
C TYR A 186 -2.29 5.29 -7.13
N TYR A 187 -2.30 6.62 -6.95
CA TYR A 187 -3.36 7.46 -7.51
C TYR A 187 -2.88 8.17 -8.79
N PRO A 188 -3.67 8.14 -9.88
CA PRO A 188 -3.23 8.59 -11.20
C PRO A 188 -3.47 10.10 -11.43
N PHE A 189 -2.82 10.96 -10.64
CA PHE A 189 -2.97 12.43 -10.70
C PHE A 189 -2.80 13.04 -12.10
N GLY A 190 -1.96 12.46 -12.96
CA GLY A 190 -1.76 12.97 -14.31
C GLY A 190 -2.85 12.62 -15.33
N SER A 191 -3.83 11.78 -14.97
CA SER A 191 -4.96 11.45 -15.85
C SER A 191 -5.96 12.60 -16.02
N SER A 192 -6.01 13.49 -15.02
CA SER A 192 -6.95 14.62 -14.98
C SER A 192 -6.21 15.93 -14.78
N TYR A 193 -6.77 17.01 -15.33
CA TYR A 193 -6.21 18.35 -15.14
C TYR A 193 -6.38 18.83 -13.69
N ILE A 194 -7.50 18.49 -13.06
CA ILE A 194 -7.85 18.87 -11.68
C ILE A 194 -8.19 17.60 -10.91
N ASN A 195 -7.61 17.44 -9.73
CA ASN A 195 -7.86 16.34 -8.80
C ASN A 195 -8.34 16.91 -7.46
N LEU A 196 -9.34 16.27 -6.86
CA LEU A 196 -9.90 16.70 -5.58
C LEU A 196 -9.38 15.84 -4.42
N VAL A 197 -9.03 16.50 -3.32
CA VAL A 197 -8.73 15.89 -2.02
C VAL A 197 -9.70 16.48 -1.00
N LEU A 198 -10.66 15.70 -0.54
CA LEU A 198 -11.76 16.18 0.29
C LEU A 198 -11.75 15.52 1.66
N SER A 199 -12.33 16.20 2.64
CA SER A 199 -12.73 15.60 3.92
C SER A 199 -13.95 16.32 4.50
N ALA A 200 -14.45 15.85 5.64
CA ALA A 200 -15.55 16.50 6.34
C ALA A 200 -15.15 17.91 6.85
N SER A 201 -13.93 18.03 7.36
CA SER A 201 -13.33 19.26 7.92
C SER A 201 -11.90 19.43 7.38
N ASN A 202 -10.89 19.47 8.25
CA ASN A 202 -9.50 19.76 7.90
C ASN A 202 -8.58 18.52 7.99
N GLU A 203 -9.14 17.31 8.02
CA GLU A 203 -8.41 16.04 8.15
C GLU A 203 -7.41 15.80 7.00
N TYR A 204 -7.65 16.41 5.83
CA TYR A 204 -6.77 16.28 4.67
C TYR A 204 -5.42 17.00 4.81
N LEU A 205 -5.25 17.93 5.76
CA LEU A 205 -4.10 18.84 5.81
C LEU A 205 -2.76 18.10 5.88
N ALA A 206 -2.64 17.13 6.81
CA ALA A 206 -1.42 16.38 7.01
C ALA A 206 -1.07 15.50 5.80
N PHE A 207 -2.10 14.90 5.17
CA PHE A 207 -1.95 14.16 3.92
C PHE A 207 -1.48 15.08 2.78
N LEU A 208 -2.11 16.25 2.60
CA LEU A 208 -1.77 17.16 1.49
C LEU A 208 -0.35 17.70 1.61
N TYR A 209 0.07 18.04 2.83
CA TYR A 209 1.44 18.48 3.10
C TYR A 209 2.45 17.35 2.85
N ALA A 210 2.20 16.15 3.37
CA ALA A 210 3.06 15.00 3.16
C ALA A 210 3.17 14.61 1.67
N LEU A 211 2.06 14.67 0.93
CA LEU A 211 2.02 14.43 -0.52
C LEU A 211 2.85 15.47 -1.27
N SER A 212 2.76 16.74 -0.89
CA SER A 212 3.56 17.82 -1.48
C SER A 212 5.06 17.60 -1.24
N LYS A 213 5.46 17.23 -0.01
CA LYS A 213 6.84 16.83 0.32
C LYS A 213 7.31 15.62 -0.49
N LEU A 214 6.49 14.57 -0.64
CA LEU A 214 6.82 13.40 -1.45
C LEU A 214 7.12 13.78 -2.92
N MET A 215 6.30 14.64 -3.51
CA MET A 215 6.46 15.10 -4.90
C MET A 215 7.79 15.85 -5.11
N VAL A 216 8.17 16.71 -4.17
CA VAL A 216 9.40 17.50 -4.27
C VAL A 216 10.65 16.67 -3.92
N GLU A 217 10.62 15.94 -2.82
CA GLU A 217 11.79 15.27 -2.27
C GLU A 217 12.13 13.96 -2.96
N LYS A 218 11.12 13.16 -3.32
CA LYS A 218 11.31 11.82 -3.90
C LYS A 218 11.04 11.79 -5.41
N CYS A 219 10.18 12.65 -5.93
CA CYS A 219 9.83 12.68 -7.36
C CYS A 219 10.54 13.80 -8.16
N ALA A 220 11.18 14.76 -7.49
CA ALA A 220 11.82 15.93 -8.10
C ALA A 220 10.90 16.74 -9.04
N LEU A 221 9.62 16.89 -8.65
CA LEU A 221 8.62 17.65 -9.41
C LEU A 221 8.68 19.15 -9.07
N ASP A 222 8.33 19.99 -10.04
CA ASP A 222 8.05 21.43 -9.83
C ASP A 222 6.65 21.56 -9.21
N VAL A 223 6.60 21.93 -7.92
CA VAL A 223 5.37 22.04 -7.13
C VAL A 223 5.23 23.46 -6.57
N SER A 224 4.10 24.09 -6.87
CA SER A 224 3.69 25.37 -6.26
C SER A 224 2.52 25.14 -5.30
N ILE A 225 2.61 25.67 -4.08
CA ILE A 225 1.62 25.51 -3.01
C ILE A 225 1.01 26.86 -2.67
N PHE A 226 -0.32 26.93 -2.72
CA PHE A 226 -1.12 28.07 -2.26
C PHE A 226 -1.80 27.69 -0.95
N ASP A 227 -1.34 28.28 0.16
CA ASP A 227 -1.83 28.00 1.52
C ASP A 227 -2.13 29.30 2.27
N LEU A 228 -3.22 29.96 1.86
CA LEU A 228 -3.74 31.13 2.58
C LEU A 228 -4.14 30.84 4.03
N PRO A 229 -4.69 29.64 4.35
CA PRO A 229 -4.96 29.28 5.73
C PRO A 229 -3.71 29.16 6.62
N GLN A 230 -2.50 29.12 6.04
CA GLN A 230 -1.22 28.98 6.76
C GLN A 230 -1.20 27.77 7.70
N CYS A 231 -1.71 26.65 7.22
CA CYS A 231 -1.87 25.44 8.01
C CYS A 231 -0.64 24.52 7.99
N TYR A 232 0.35 24.79 7.14
CA TYR A 232 1.59 24.01 7.14
C TYR A 232 2.70 24.67 7.95
N ILE A 233 3.41 23.86 8.72
CA ILE A 233 4.64 24.29 9.37
C ILE A 233 5.72 24.39 8.30
N HIS A 234 6.14 25.63 8.06
CA HIS A 234 7.25 25.93 7.19
C HIS A 234 8.58 25.58 7.88
N GLU A 235 9.15 24.43 7.54
CA GLU A 235 10.60 24.33 7.53
C GLU A 235 11.09 25.10 6.30
N ASN A 236 12.03 26.03 6.52
CA ASN A 236 12.63 26.90 5.50
C ASN A 236 13.51 26.09 4.51
N ASN A 237 12.93 25.09 3.85
CA ASN A 237 13.57 24.29 2.83
C ASN A 237 13.20 24.88 1.46
N ASN A 238 14.19 25.48 0.80
CA ASN A 238 14.16 26.21 -0.48
C ASN A 238 13.68 25.40 -1.72
N ARG A 239 12.84 24.37 -1.56
CA ARG A 239 12.38 23.52 -2.68
C ARG A 239 10.90 23.68 -3.05
N PHE A 240 10.11 24.43 -2.28
CA PHE A 240 8.72 24.76 -2.63
C PHE A 240 8.61 26.19 -3.14
N GLU A 241 7.85 26.39 -4.21
CA GLU A 241 7.22 27.70 -4.44
C GLU A 241 6.00 27.76 -3.53
N TYR A 242 6.07 28.55 -2.47
CA TYR A 242 5.03 28.59 -1.45
C TYR A 242 4.46 29.98 -1.29
N TYR A 243 3.13 30.09 -1.34
CA TYR A 243 2.41 31.34 -1.27
C TYR A 243 1.42 31.34 -0.11
N THR A 244 1.64 32.22 0.87
CA THR A 244 0.78 32.41 2.06
C THR A 244 0.02 33.73 2.05
N GLN A 245 0.45 34.68 1.22
CA GLN A 245 -0.10 36.03 1.19
C GLN A 245 -0.88 36.28 -0.10
N ALA A 246 -2.00 36.99 0.02
CA ALA A 246 -2.86 37.29 -1.13
C ALA A 246 -2.10 37.95 -2.29
N LYS A 247 -1.25 38.94 -2.01
CA LYS A 247 -0.46 39.64 -3.03
C LYS A 247 0.49 38.71 -3.79
N GLU A 248 1.22 37.84 -3.06
CA GLU A 248 2.11 36.86 -3.68
C GLU A 248 1.34 35.86 -4.53
N CYS A 249 0.15 35.45 -4.06
CA CYS A 249 -0.73 34.57 -4.82
C CYS A 249 -1.18 35.24 -6.12
N GLU A 250 -1.58 36.52 -6.10
CA GLU A 250 -1.97 37.26 -7.30
C GLU A 250 -0.83 37.34 -8.32
N GLU A 251 0.38 37.67 -7.87
CA GLU A 251 1.58 37.70 -8.71
C GLU A 251 1.92 36.32 -9.30
N ALA A 252 1.76 35.26 -8.51
CA ALA A 252 1.93 33.89 -8.96
C ALA A 252 0.86 33.48 -9.99
N MET A 253 -0.39 33.91 -9.81
CA MET A 253 -1.47 33.64 -10.78
C MET A 253 -1.23 34.32 -12.12
N VAL A 254 -0.66 35.53 -12.15
CA VAL A 254 -0.23 36.18 -13.40
C VAL A 254 0.79 35.31 -14.12
N LYS A 255 1.86 34.90 -13.42
CA LYS A 255 2.92 34.03 -13.99
C LYS A 255 2.36 32.70 -14.49
N LEU A 256 1.46 32.09 -13.71
CA LEU A 256 0.82 30.81 -14.05
C LEU A 256 -0.10 30.94 -15.27
N PHE A 257 -0.83 32.05 -15.40
CA PHE A 257 -1.65 32.36 -16.56
C PHE A 257 -0.80 32.44 -17.83
N ASP A 258 0.26 33.26 -17.82
CA ASP A 258 1.15 33.43 -18.97
C ASP A 258 1.82 32.10 -19.36
N PHE A 259 2.22 31.32 -18.36
CA PHE A 259 2.78 29.99 -18.56
C PHE A 259 1.81 29.01 -19.25
N LEU A 260 0.54 29.01 -18.84
CA LEU A 260 -0.49 28.16 -19.47
C LEU A 260 -0.85 28.65 -20.88
N VAL A 261 -0.91 29.96 -21.10
CA VAL A 261 -1.10 30.54 -22.44
C VAL A 261 0.02 30.09 -23.38
N TYR A 262 1.27 30.17 -22.93
CA TYR A 262 2.42 29.67 -23.69
C TYR A 262 2.27 28.18 -24.05
N ARG A 263 1.95 27.32 -23.08
CA ARG A 263 1.79 25.87 -23.34
C ARG A 263 0.62 25.58 -24.29
N ASN A 264 -0.51 26.26 -24.11
CA ASN A 264 -1.68 26.12 -24.97
C ASN A 264 -1.37 26.53 -26.42
N ASN A 265 -0.72 27.69 -26.62
CA ASN A 265 -0.40 28.20 -27.95
C ASN A 265 0.62 27.30 -28.65
N THR A 266 1.71 26.95 -27.97
CA THR A 266 2.74 26.05 -28.50
C THR A 266 2.13 24.69 -28.89
N TYR A 267 1.23 24.14 -28.08
CA TYR A 267 0.54 22.88 -28.38
C TYR A 267 -0.38 23.00 -29.61
N LYS A 268 -1.18 24.07 -29.70
CA LYS A 268 -2.08 24.30 -30.84
C LYS A 268 -1.32 24.55 -32.14
N GLU A 269 -0.28 25.36 -32.12
CA GLU A 269 0.55 25.66 -33.28
C GLU A 269 1.26 24.42 -33.82
N ALA A 270 1.71 23.50 -32.95
CA ALA A 270 2.28 22.22 -33.37
C ALA A 270 1.24 21.35 -34.10
N LEU A 271 0.02 21.26 -33.55
CA LEU A 271 -1.07 20.50 -34.18
C LEU A 271 -1.50 21.11 -35.53
N GLU A 272 -1.60 22.43 -35.61
CA GLU A 272 -1.94 23.14 -36.86
C GLU A 272 -0.89 22.92 -37.96
N ARG A 273 0.39 22.76 -37.57
CA ARG A 273 1.50 22.43 -38.48
C ARG A 273 1.63 20.93 -38.78
N GLY A 274 0.84 20.07 -38.14
CA GLY A 274 0.95 18.61 -38.25
C GLY A 274 2.22 18.03 -37.62
N GLU A 275 2.84 18.76 -36.70
CA GLU A 275 4.04 18.34 -35.95
C GLU A 275 3.64 17.54 -34.70
N GLU A 276 4.58 16.75 -34.15
CA GLU A 276 4.38 16.12 -32.85
C GLU A 276 4.25 17.17 -31.75
N ALA A 277 3.21 17.05 -30.94
CA ALA A 277 2.97 17.99 -29.86
C ALA A 277 4.11 17.95 -28.81
N PRO A 278 4.58 19.11 -28.33
CA PRO A 278 5.67 19.17 -27.37
C PRO A 278 5.27 18.50 -26.04
N VAL A 279 6.20 17.74 -25.47
CA VAL A 279 6.06 17.19 -24.12
C VAL A 279 6.68 18.17 -23.13
N PHE A 280 5.84 18.90 -22.41
CA PHE A 280 6.32 19.84 -21.40
C PHE A 280 6.79 19.13 -20.11
N GLN A 281 7.68 19.77 -19.36
CA GLN A 281 7.96 19.36 -17.98
C GLN A 281 6.71 19.47 -17.11
N ARG A 282 6.55 18.53 -16.18
CA ARG A 282 5.38 18.49 -15.30
C ARG A 282 5.45 19.62 -14.26
N LYS A 283 4.38 20.40 -14.13
CA LYS A 283 4.15 21.34 -13.02
C LYS A 283 2.92 20.92 -12.24
N VAL A 284 3.01 20.91 -10.91
CA VAL A 284 1.90 20.58 -10.02
C VAL A 284 1.54 21.82 -9.20
N ILE A 285 0.26 22.15 -9.16
CA ILE A 285 -0.27 23.26 -8.38
C ILE A 285 -1.15 22.68 -7.28
N VAL A 286 -0.76 22.90 -6.03
CA VAL A 286 -1.51 22.47 -4.85
C VAL A 286 -2.19 23.68 -4.24
N ILE A 287 -3.50 23.60 -4.04
CA ILE A 287 -4.29 24.67 -3.41
C ILE A 287 -4.93 24.12 -2.14
N ASN A 288 -4.48 24.62 -1.00
CA ASN A 288 -5.09 24.37 0.31
C ASN A 288 -6.26 25.36 0.52
N SER A 289 -7.48 24.86 0.39
CA SER A 289 -8.74 25.63 0.35
C SER A 289 -8.82 26.63 -0.80
N LEU A 290 -9.48 26.21 -1.89
CA LEU A 290 -9.79 27.10 -3.01
C LEU A 290 -10.70 28.25 -2.55
N THR A 291 -11.60 27.99 -1.60
CA THR A 291 -12.52 28.98 -1.03
C THR A 291 -11.76 30.09 -0.32
N ALA A 292 -10.79 29.73 0.53
CA ALA A 292 -9.96 30.71 1.23
C ALA A 292 -9.15 31.56 0.24
N LEU A 293 -8.57 30.93 -0.77
CA LEU A 293 -7.84 31.61 -1.84
C LEU A 293 -8.76 32.60 -2.58
N LYS A 294 -9.91 32.17 -3.09
CA LYS A 294 -10.83 33.04 -3.82
C LYS A 294 -11.32 34.24 -3.01
N ASN A 295 -11.59 34.04 -1.72
CA ASN A 295 -12.02 35.11 -0.83
C ASN A 295 -10.93 36.16 -0.58
N ALA A 296 -9.66 35.76 -0.66
CA ALA A 296 -8.52 36.65 -0.44
C ALA A 296 -8.09 37.41 -1.70
N LEU A 297 -8.35 36.85 -2.89
CA LEU A 297 -7.96 37.45 -4.18
C LEU A 297 -8.88 38.60 -4.60
N SER A 298 -8.32 39.57 -5.31
CA SER A 298 -9.10 40.59 -6.03
C SER A 298 -10.00 39.95 -7.09
N ARG A 299 -11.00 40.72 -7.56
CA ARG A 299 -11.91 40.25 -8.61
C ARG A 299 -11.17 39.87 -9.90
N GLU A 300 -10.20 40.68 -10.32
CA GLU A 300 -9.41 40.40 -11.53
C GLU A 300 -8.59 39.11 -11.37
N ALA A 301 -7.98 38.89 -10.21
CA ALA A 301 -7.23 37.67 -9.93
C ALA A 301 -8.14 36.44 -9.87
N ASN A 302 -9.36 36.57 -9.33
CA ASN A 302 -10.37 35.51 -9.36
C ASN A 302 -10.81 35.17 -10.79
N ASP A 303 -11.11 36.17 -11.62
CA ASP A 303 -11.48 35.96 -13.03
C ASP A 303 -10.33 35.24 -13.79
N ARG A 304 -9.08 35.60 -13.48
CA ARG A 304 -7.88 34.92 -14.02
C ARG A 304 -7.77 33.47 -13.54
N LEU A 305 -7.98 33.20 -12.25
CA LEU A 305 -7.96 31.85 -11.68
C LEU A 305 -9.05 30.97 -12.32
N ASP A 306 -10.26 31.49 -12.47
CA ASP A 306 -11.36 30.77 -13.13
C ASP A 306 -11.01 30.42 -14.58
N LEU A 307 -10.36 31.31 -15.31
CA LEU A 307 -9.88 31.04 -16.67
C LEU A 307 -8.78 29.97 -16.70
N ILE A 308 -7.83 30.00 -15.75
CA ILE A 308 -6.76 28.99 -15.60
C ILE A 308 -7.37 27.60 -15.39
N LEU A 309 -8.35 27.50 -14.49
CA LEU A 309 -9.02 26.24 -14.18
C LEU A 309 -9.91 25.79 -15.36
N GLU A 310 -10.60 26.71 -16.03
CA GLU A 310 -11.51 26.37 -17.13
C GLU A 310 -10.76 25.95 -18.40
N LYS A 311 -9.74 26.69 -18.81
CA LYS A 311 -9.11 26.53 -20.13
C LYS A 311 -7.96 25.53 -20.15
N GLY A 312 -7.42 25.15 -19.01
CA GLY A 312 -6.36 24.15 -18.97
C GLY A 312 -6.82 22.74 -19.35
N GLU A 313 -5.86 21.88 -19.65
CA GLU A 313 -6.06 20.49 -20.06
C GLU A 313 -4.88 19.63 -19.60
N ALA A 314 -5.10 18.34 -19.34
CA ALA A 314 -4.06 17.42 -18.85
C ALA A 314 -2.85 17.32 -19.81
N LYS A 315 -3.08 17.48 -21.13
CA LYS A 315 -2.03 17.47 -22.17
C LYS A 315 -1.01 18.60 -22.03
N TYR A 316 -1.32 19.65 -21.27
CA TYR A 316 -0.37 20.72 -20.97
C TYR A 316 0.62 20.34 -19.86
N ASN A 317 0.58 19.11 -19.32
CA ASN A 317 1.41 18.65 -18.21
C ASN A 317 1.42 19.63 -17.01
N VAL A 318 0.25 20.22 -16.75
CA VAL A 318 -0.04 20.95 -15.51
C VAL A 318 -1.14 20.18 -14.79
N THR A 319 -0.97 19.97 -13.50
CA THR A 319 -1.93 19.22 -12.67
C THR A 319 -2.28 20.04 -11.45
N PHE A 320 -3.58 20.28 -11.24
CA PHE A 320 -4.11 20.91 -10.03
C PHE A 320 -4.53 19.84 -9.03
N ILE A 321 -4.17 20.05 -7.78
CA ILE A 321 -4.66 19.30 -6.62
C ILE A 321 -5.36 20.31 -5.73
N LEU A 322 -6.69 20.23 -5.67
CA LEU A 322 -7.52 21.12 -4.89
C LEU A 322 -7.97 20.37 -3.64
N ALA A 323 -7.58 20.87 -2.48
CA ALA A 323 -8.03 20.31 -1.22
C ALA A 323 -9.00 21.24 -0.49
N GLU A 324 -10.09 20.68 0.04
CA GLU A 324 -11.17 21.47 0.60
C GLU A 324 -12.07 20.62 1.52
N PRO A 325 -12.58 21.17 2.65
CA PRO A 325 -13.70 20.57 3.36
C PRO A 325 -14.93 20.50 2.45
N VAL A 326 -15.61 19.37 2.40
CA VAL A 326 -16.66 19.10 1.42
C VAL A 326 -17.83 20.10 1.46
N LYS A 327 -18.11 20.69 2.63
CA LYS A 327 -19.14 21.74 2.80
C LYS A 327 -18.92 22.94 1.86
N ASN A 328 -17.66 23.27 1.59
CA ASN A 328 -17.29 24.42 0.77
C ASN A 328 -17.42 24.14 -0.74
N LEU A 329 -17.46 22.86 -1.16
CA LEU A 329 -17.65 22.53 -2.57
C LEU A 329 -19.04 22.89 -3.10
N THR A 330 -20.04 23.04 -2.22
CA THR A 330 -21.41 23.35 -2.65
C THR A 330 -21.45 24.62 -3.49
N SER A 331 -20.77 25.70 -3.08
CA SER A 331 -20.70 26.96 -3.84
C SER A 331 -19.88 26.82 -5.12
N ILE A 332 -18.79 26.06 -5.08
CA ILE A 332 -17.84 25.90 -6.18
C ILE A 332 -18.37 24.97 -7.29
N SER A 333 -19.22 23.99 -6.93
CA SER A 333 -19.71 22.96 -7.86
C SER A 333 -20.52 23.49 -9.05
N PHE A 334 -21.03 24.72 -8.95
CA PHE A 334 -21.79 25.37 -10.02
C PHE A 334 -20.90 26.01 -11.10
N GLU A 335 -19.61 26.19 -10.81
CA GLU A 335 -18.67 26.87 -11.68
C GLU A 335 -18.37 26.08 -12.97
N LYS A 336 -18.05 26.80 -14.05
CA LYS A 336 -17.87 26.21 -15.39
C LYS A 336 -16.72 25.22 -15.44
N TRP A 337 -15.58 25.57 -14.85
CA TRP A 337 -14.42 24.68 -14.82
C TRP A 337 -14.69 23.42 -13.99
N TYR A 338 -15.49 23.52 -12.92
CA TYR A 338 -15.84 22.37 -12.09
C TYR A 338 -16.61 21.36 -12.92
N LYS A 339 -17.69 21.79 -13.57
CA LYS A 339 -18.51 20.93 -14.45
C LYS A 339 -17.73 20.37 -15.64
N LYS A 340 -16.69 21.07 -16.10
CA LYS A 340 -15.86 20.64 -17.22
C LYS A 340 -14.88 19.54 -16.83
N HIS A 341 -14.22 19.69 -15.67
CA HIS A 341 -13.05 18.88 -15.31
C HIS A 341 -13.28 17.87 -14.19
N ILE A 342 -14.26 18.12 -13.31
CA ILE A 342 -14.51 17.27 -12.16
C ILE A 342 -15.53 16.19 -12.51
N THR A 343 -15.14 14.94 -12.27
CA THR A 343 -16.03 13.79 -12.25
C THR A 343 -16.37 13.47 -10.79
N GLU A 344 -17.63 13.17 -10.50
CA GLU A 344 -18.05 12.79 -9.14
C GLU A 344 -17.51 11.41 -8.72
N ASN A 345 -16.91 10.66 -9.64
CA ASN A 345 -16.47 9.28 -9.44
C ASN A 345 -14.98 9.15 -9.12
N ASP A 346 -14.22 10.25 -9.22
CA ASP A 346 -12.77 10.26 -9.04
C ASP A 346 -12.38 11.32 -8.02
N GLY A 347 -11.51 10.95 -7.08
CA GLY A 347 -11.03 11.85 -6.04
C GLY A 347 -10.49 11.09 -4.84
N ILE A 348 -9.98 11.84 -3.87
CA ILE A 348 -9.47 11.28 -2.62
C ILE A 348 -10.31 11.84 -1.48
N TRP A 349 -10.80 10.96 -0.60
CA TRP A 349 -11.45 11.32 0.64
C TRP A 349 -10.54 10.99 1.83
N ILE A 350 -10.36 11.91 2.77
CA ILE A 350 -9.56 11.72 3.99
C ILE A 350 -10.46 11.76 5.22
N GLY A 351 -10.25 10.85 6.16
CA GLY A 351 -11.01 10.79 7.41
C GLY A 351 -12.44 10.25 7.25
N ASN A 352 -13.24 10.41 8.31
CA ASN A 352 -14.58 9.81 8.39
C ASN A 352 -15.61 10.51 7.47
N GLY A 353 -16.79 9.90 7.30
CA GLY A 353 -17.95 10.59 6.74
C GLY A 353 -18.06 10.59 5.21
N ILE A 354 -17.35 9.71 4.49
CA ILE A 354 -17.46 9.63 3.02
C ILE A 354 -18.89 9.34 2.55
N THR A 355 -19.69 8.63 3.34
CA THR A 355 -21.09 8.32 3.03
C THR A 355 -22.06 9.45 3.34
N GLU A 356 -21.60 10.54 3.98
CA GLU A 356 -22.42 11.67 4.42
C GLU A 356 -22.39 12.85 3.44
N GLN A 357 -21.63 12.72 2.34
CA GLN A 357 -21.45 13.73 1.32
C GLN A 357 -21.90 13.25 -0.07
N TYR A 358 -22.03 14.16 -1.03
CA TYR A 358 -22.62 13.88 -2.35
C TYR A 358 -21.71 14.25 -3.54
N GLN A 359 -20.49 14.72 -3.27
CA GLN A 359 -19.52 15.20 -4.25
C GLN A 359 -18.66 14.06 -4.82
N LEU A 360 -18.34 13.06 -3.99
CA LEU A 360 -17.67 11.82 -4.38
C LEU A 360 -18.64 10.64 -4.29
N LYS A 361 -19.04 10.08 -5.43
CA LYS A 361 -20.04 9.02 -5.55
C LYS A 361 -19.37 7.70 -5.88
N ALA A 362 -19.63 6.71 -5.03
CA ALA A 362 -19.31 5.33 -5.33
C ALA A 362 -20.38 4.74 -6.27
N LEU A 363 -19.96 3.91 -7.23
CA LEU A 363 -20.89 3.09 -8.02
C LEU A 363 -21.63 2.08 -7.14
N LYS A 364 -20.96 1.61 -6.09
CA LYS A 364 -21.52 0.72 -5.08
C LYS A 364 -20.85 0.99 -3.74
N ASN A 365 -21.65 1.27 -2.73
CA ASN A 365 -21.14 1.40 -1.37
C ASN A 365 -20.63 0.05 -0.86
N THR A 366 -19.47 0.07 -0.22
CA THR A 366 -18.87 -1.11 0.42
C THR A 366 -19.08 -1.04 1.93
N LYS A 367 -18.87 -2.16 2.64
CA LYS A 367 -19.02 -2.17 4.10
C LYS A 367 -18.02 -1.24 4.78
N GLU A 368 -16.81 -1.17 4.22
CA GLU A 368 -15.70 -0.37 4.73
C GLU A 368 -15.99 1.13 4.73
N MET A 369 -16.85 1.61 3.82
CA MET A 369 -17.25 3.03 3.75
C MET A 369 -18.09 3.48 4.95
N TYR A 370 -18.72 2.56 5.67
CA TYR A 370 -19.51 2.84 6.87
C TYR A 370 -18.71 2.67 8.16
N GLU A 371 -17.45 2.24 8.07
CA GLU A 371 -16.58 2.12 9.24
C GLU A 371 -16.10 3.50 9.70
N GLU A 372 -16.12 3.74 11.00
CA GLU A 372 -15.46 4.91 11.57
C GLU A 372 -13.96 4.84 11.33
N ILE A 373 -13.41 5.91 10.74
CA ILE A 373 -11.98 6.01 10.44
C ILE A 373 -11.41 7.34 10.90
N THR A 374 -10.12 7.33 11.25
CA THR A 374 -9.35 8.54 11.59
C THR A 374 -8.75 9.17 10.33
N GLN A 375 -8.13 10.34 10.48
CA GLN A 375 -7.38 11.03 9.42
C GLN A 375 -6.17 10.25 8.89
N GLU A 376 -5.76 9.16 9.54
CA GLU A 376 -4.73 8.25 9.02
C GLU A 376 -5.24 7.34 7.89
N PHE A 377 -6.55 7.35 7.65
CA PHE A 377 -7.21 6.57 6.62
C PHE A 377 -8.04 7.47 5.71
N GLY A 378 -8.32 6.93 4.53
CA GLY A 378 -9.15 7.57 3.54
C GLY A 378 -9.60 6.58 2.48
N PHE A 379 -10.25 7.11 1.45
CA PHE A 379 -10.64 6.36 0.27
C PHE A 379 -10.09 7.03 -0.98
N ALA A 380 -9.41 6.25 -1.81
CA ALA A 380 -9.20 6.62 -3.20
C ALA A 380 -10.43 6.19 -4.00
N MET A 381 -11.07 7.15 -4.65
CA MET A 381 -12.17 6.93 -5.58
C MET A 381 -11.59 6.92 -6.99
N GLU A 382 -11.69 5.76 -7.65
CA GLU A 382 -11.26 5.60 -9.05
C GLU A 382 -12.39 4.97 -9.86
N LYS A 383 -12.93 5.74 -10.81
CA LYS A 383 -14.09 5.36 -11.63
C LYS A 383 -15.25 4.86 -10.76
N GLY A 384 -15.43 5.49 -9.61
CA GLY A 384 -16.48 5.21 -8.63
C GLY A 384 -16.26 3.93 -7.82
N LYS A 385 -15.08 3.30 -7.91
CA LYS A 385 -14.68 2.21 -7.01
C LYS A 385 -13.99 2.81 -5.78
N PRO A 386 -14.55 2.66 -4.57
CA PRO A 386 -13.90 3.09 -3.34
C PRO A 386 -12.82 2.10 -2.91
N ILE A 387 -11.61 2.59 -2.65
CA ILE A 387 -10.48 1.78 -2.16
C ILE A 387 -10.03 2.37 -0.82
N LYS A 388 -10.27 1.63 0.27
CA LYS A 388 -9.83 2.06 1.61
C LYS A 388 -8.32 1.95 1.74
N ILE A 389 -7.69 3.08 2.04
CA ILE A 389 -6.24 3.23 2.14
C ILE A 389 -5.86 3.77 3.51
N LYS A 390 -4.76 3.25 4.06
CA LYS A 390 -4.00 3.97 5.09
C LYS A 390 -3.14 4.99 4.35
N VAL A 391 -3.46 6.26 4.53
CA VAL A 391 -2.90 7.32 3.69
C VAL A 391 -1.51 7.70 4.14
N LEU A 392 -0.73 8.22 3.19
CA LEU A 392 0.50 8.96 3.48
C LEU A 392 0.20 10.02 4.53
N ASN A 393 0.98 10.06 5.60
CA ASN A 393 0.78 11.01 6.66
C ASN A 393 2.12 11.47 7.23
N ILE A 394 2.14 12.68 7.76
CA ILE A 394 3.26 13.24 8.50
C ILE A 394 2.71 13.79 9.82
N LYS A 395 3.48 13.67 10.90
CA LYS A 395 3.16 14.44 12.09
C LYS A 395 3.35 15.91 11.72
N LEU A 396 2.26 16.65 11.61
CA LEU A 396 2.32 18.09 11.78
C LEU A 396 2.80 18.27 13.23
N GLU A 397 3.96 18.88 13.43
CA GLU A 397 4.31 19.33 14.78
C GLU A 397 3.16 20.25 15.24
N GLU A 398 2.74 20.14 16.48
CA GLU A 398 1.70 21.05 16.98
C GLU A 398 2.35 22.44 17.07
N ALA A 399 1.74 23.42 16.40
CA ALA A 399 2.22 24.81 16.35
C ALA A 399 2.22 25.49 17.72
#